data_AF-A0A1H9H1U1-F1
#
_entry.id   AF-A0A1H9H1U1-F1
#
_cell.length_a   1.000
_cell.length_b   1.000
_cell.length_c   1.000
_cell.angle_alpha   90.00
_cell.angle_beta   90.00
_cell.angle_gamma   90.00
#
_symmetry.space_group_name_H-M   'P 1'
#
loop_
_entity.id
_entity.type
_entity.pdbx_description
1 polymer ?
#
loop_
_entity_poly.entity_id
_entity_poly.type
_entity_poly.pdbx_seq_one_letter_code
_entity_poly.pdbx_strand_id
1 'polypeptide(L)'
;DGLSVCRRLSASGSVPILMLTALGEETDRIVGLEIGADDYLAKPFNPRELVARIKAILRRSTKAEPYAGTLSGRRIAFAHWIIDTDSRVLSNEDGEQIDLTSAEFKLLTVLLERPRFVLSRDQLLDLTAGRAASVFDRTIDNQISRLRRKIELDPSRPRIVTTVRGGGYCLAADVHELS
;
A
#
# COMPACT_ATOMS: atom_id res chain seq x y z
N ASP A 1 -14.07 30.22 8.14
CA ASP A 1 -14.71 30.08 6.80
C ASP A 1 -14.23 28.79 6.13
N GLY A 2 -14.74 28.46 4.93
CA GLY A 2 -14.36 27.25 4.18
C GLY A 2 -12.90 27.23 3.71
N LEU A 3 -12.32 28.40 3.42
CA LEU A 3 -10.90 28.53 3.04
C LEU A 3 -9.96 28.19 4.21
N SER A 4 -10.31 28.62 5.42
CA SER A 4 -9.58 28.31 6.65
C SER A 4 -9.61 26.80 6.95
N VAL A 5 -10.73 26.12 6.66
CA VAL A 5 -10.83 24.66 6.78
C VAL A 5 -9.96 23.96 5.74
N CYS A 6 -9.99 24.42 4.48
CA CYS A 6 -9.14 23.91 3.41
C CYS A 6 -7.66 24.02 3.78
N ARG A 7 -7.21 25.20 4.25
CA ARG A 7 -5.82 25.43 4.70
C ARG A 7 -5.37 24.46 5.80
N ARG A 8 -6.27 24.16 6.75
CA ARG A 8 -5.97 23.25 7.86
C ARG A 8 -5.89 21.79 7.42
N LEU A 9 -6.76 21.38 6.49
CA LEU A 9 -6.77 20.01 5.96
C LEU A 9 -5.61 19.78 4.98
N SER A 10 -5.30 20.75 4.14
CA SER A 10 -4.18 20.66 3.18
C SER A 10 -2.84 20.51 3.89
N ALA A 11 -2.67 21.14 5.06
CA ALA A 11 -1.47 21.00 5.89
C ALA A 11 -1.19 19.54 6.35
N SER A 12 -2.21 18.68 6.44
CA SER A 12 -2.03 17.25 6.76
C SER A 12 -1.73 16.35 5.53
N GLY A 13 -1.95 16.86 4.31
CA GLY A 13 -1.55 16.20 3.05
C GLY A 13 -2.22 14.88 2.68
N SER A 14 -3.12 14.33 3.49
CA SER A 14 -3.61 12.95 3.35
C SER A 14 -5.00 12.79 2.72
N VAL A 15 -5.76 13.88 2.59
CA VAL A 15 -7.16 13.84 2.12
C VAL A 15 -7.34 14.79 0.94
N PRO A 16 -7.83 14.33 -0.23
CA PRO A 16 -8.12 15.21 -1.34
C PRO A 16 -9.29 16.15 -1.05
N ILE A 17 -9.18 17.41 -1.46
CA ILE A 17 -10.12 18.49 -1.16
C ILE A 17 -10.73 19.04 -2.44
N LEU A 18 -12.06 18.88 -2.59
CA LEU A 18 -12.85 19.57 -3.60
C LEU A 18 -13.66 20.69 -2.93
N MET A 19 -13.45 21.94 -3.33
CA MET A 19 -14.24 23.06 -2.83
C MET A 19 -15.56 23.21 -3.61
N LEU A 20 -16.68 23.28 -2.88
CA LEU A 20 -18.02 23.54 -3.42
C LEU A 20 -18.58 24.83 -2.83
N THR A 21 -18.76 25.87 -3.65
CA THR A 21 -19.02 27.22 -3.12
C THR A 21 -19.92 28.05 -4.03
N ALA A 22 -20.61 29.03 -3.46
CA ALA A 22 -21.39 30.02 -4.21
C ALA A 22 -20.54 31.17 -4.75
N LEU A 23 -19.26 31.23 -4.33
CA LEU A 23 -18.27 32.16 -4.84
C LEU A 23 -17.78 31.64 -6.19
N GLY A 24 -18.25 32.27 -7.27
CA GLY A 24 -17.95 31.86 -8.64
C GLY A 24 -16.91 32.72 -9.34
N GLU A 25 -16.41 33.77 -8.68
CA GLU A 25 -15.42 34.68 -9.25
C GLU A 25 -14.09 33.97 -9.47
N GLU A 26 -13.38 34.39 -10.52
CA GLU A 26 -12.07 33.84 -10.87
C GLU A 26 -11.07 33.98 -9.70
N THR A 27 -11.12 35.11 -9.01
CA THR A 27 -10.28 35.38 -7.83
C THR A 27 -10.50 34.37 -6.71
N ASP A 28 -11.76 33.99 -6.44
CA ASP A 28 -12.08 33.04 -5.36
C ASP A 28 -11.63 31.63 -5.70
N ARG A 29 -11.67 31.28 -6.99
CA ARG A 29 -11.17 30.00 -7.49
C ARG A 29 -9.65 29.91 -7.37
N ILE A 30 -8.94 30.97 -7.78
CA ILE A 30 -7.48 31.04 -7.66
C ILE A 30 -7.06 30.89 -6.20
N VAL A 31 -7.66 31.68 -5.31
CA VAL A 31 -7.38 31.63 -3.87
C VAL A 31 -7.66 30.25 -3.28
N GLY A 32 -8.76 29.60 -3.65
CA GLY A 32 -9.08 28.25 -3.19
C GLY A 32 -8.03 27.20 -3.58
N LEU A 33 -7.53 27.28 -4.81
CA LEU A 33 -6.48 26.38 -5.32
C LEU A 33 -5.13 26.65 -4.64
N GLU A 34 -4.74 27.92 -4.49
CA GLU A 34 -3.49 28.31 -3.82
C GLU A 34 -3.43 27.91 -2.33
N ILE A 35 -4.59 27.85 -1.67
CA ILE A 35 -4.71 27.42 -0.26
C ILE A 35 -4.61 25.89 -0.10
N GLY A 36 -4.67 25.14 -1.22
CA GLY A 36 -4.45 23.69 -1.25
C GLY A 36 -5.69 22.86 -1.54
N ALA A 37 -6.69 23.41 -2.25
CA ALA A 37 -7.74 22.59 -2.85
C ALA A 37 -7.21 21.85 -4.09
N ASP A 38 -7.60 20.58 -4.26
CA ASP A 38 -7.26 19.77 -5.45
C ASP A 38 -8.12 20.13 -6.67
N ASP A 39 -9.31 20.68 -6.42
CA ASP A 39 -10.21 21.21 -7.43
C ASP A 39 -11.25 22.15 -6.78
N TYR A 40 -11.94 22.92 -7.62
CA TYR A 40 -12.89 23.95 -7.21
C TYR A 40 -14.10 23.96 -8.14
N LEU A 41 -15.31 23.96 -7.57
CA LEU A 41 -16.56 23.96 -8.32
C LEU A 41 -17.56 24.96 -7.74
N ALA A 42 -17.90 25.99 -8.53
CA ALA A 42 -18.86 27.02 -8.18
C ALA A 42 -20.32 26.53 -8.37
N LYS A 43 -21.24 27.06 -7.56
CA LYS A 43 -22.69 26.85 -7.68
C LYS A 43 -23.32 27.92 -8.57
N PRO A 44 -24.34 27.58 -9.38
CA PRO A 44 -24.90 26.23 -9.57
C PRO A 44 -24.03 25.35 -10.47
N PHE A 45 -23.92 24.05 -10.16
CA PHE A 45 -23.15 23.09 -10.95
C PHE A 45 -24.00 21.94 -11.46
N ASN A 46 -23.52 21.28 -12.50
CA ASN A 46 -24.12 20.04 -12.99
C ASN A 46 -23.71 18.86 -12.08
N PRO A 47 -24.64 18.02 -11.58
CA PRO A 47 -24.29 16.84 -10.78
C PRO A 47 -23.32 15.87 -11.48
N ARG A 48 -23.39 15.75 -12.82
CA ARG A 48 -22.46 14.93 -13.61
C ARG A 48 -21.06 15.52 -13.61
N GLU A 49 -20.93 16.83 -13.63
CA GLU A 49 -19.63 17.53 -13.54
C GLU A 49 -18.99 17.28 -12.17
N LEU A 50 -19.77 17.42 -11.09
CA LEU A 50 -19.31 17.10 -9.74
C LEU A 50 -18.77 15.66 -9.66
N VAL A 51 -19.53 14.68 -10.16
CA VAL A 51 -19.10 13.28 -10.18
C VAL A 51 -17.83 13.09 -11.01
N ALA A 52 -17.70 13.75 -12.16
CA ALA A 52 -16.52 13.66 -13.01
C ALA A 52 -15.27 14.23 -12.31
N ARG A 53 -15.40 15.37 -11.61
CA ARG A 53 -14.32 16.00 -10.84
C ARG A 53 -13.89 15.15 -9.66
N ILE A 54 -14.84 14.61 -8.88
CA ILE A 54 -14.54 13.65 -7.81
C ILE A 54 -13.73 12.46 -8.36
N LYS A 55 -14.17 11.85 -9.47
CA LYS A 55 -13.44 10.75 -10.11
C LYS A 55 -12.03 11.14 -10.54
N ALA A 56 -11.83 12.36 -11.06
CA ALA A 56 -10.52 12.84 -11.48
C ALA A 56 -9.56 13.06 -10.30
N ILE A 57 -10.05 13.66 -9.21
CA ILE A 57 -9.29 13.86 -7.96
C ILE A 57 -8.93 12.53 -7.32
N LEU A 58 -9.89 11.60 -7.23
CA LEU A 58 -9.65 10.25 -6.72
C LEU A 58 -8.62 9.50 -7.57
N ARG A 59 -8.66 9.64 -8.89
CA ARG A 59 -7.66 9.03 -9.80
C ARG A 59 -6.25 9.60 -9.59
N ARG A 60 -6.11 10.91 -9.32
CA ARG A 60 -4.82 11.58 -9.07
C ARG A 60 -4.26 11.32 -7.68
N SER A 61 -5.14 11.23 -6.68
CA SER A 61 -4.75 10.81 -5.32
C SER A 61 -4.44 9.31 -5.24
N THR A 62 -4.96 8.50 -6.17
CA THR A 62 -4.41 7.17 -6.50
C THR A 62 -3.28 7.24 -7.52
N LYS A 63 -2.35 8.20 -7.39
CA LYS A 63 -1.00 7.98 -7.93
C LYS A 63 -0.55 6.62 -7.37
N ALA A 64 -0.22 5.69 -8.26
CA ALA A 64 -0.02 4.28 -7.94
C ALA A 64 0.78 4.14 -6.65
N GLU A 65 0.17 3.58 -5.60
CA GLU A 65 0.98 3.12 -4.49
C GLU A 65 1.97 2.10 -5.08
N PRO A 66 3.27 2.27 -4.82
CA PRO A 66 4.22 1.28 -5.23
C PRO A 66 3.78 -0.09 -4.72
N TYR A 67 3.89 -1.10 -5.57
CA TYR A 67 3.46 -2.46 -5.21
C TYR A 67 4.19 -2.99 -3.95
N ALA A 68 5.35 -2.40 -3.64
CA ALA A 68 6.20 -2.66 -2.49
C ALA A 68 6.02 -1.68 -1.32
N GLY A 69 5.00 -0.81 -1.33
CA GLY A 69 4.74 0.15 -0.25
C GLY A 69 5.95 1.03 0.05
N THR A 70 6.36 1.06 1.33
CA THR A 70 7.50 1.86 1.80
C THR A 70 8.86 1.33 1.33
N LEU A 71 8.90 0.07 0.86
CA LEU A 71 10.11 -0.61 0.42
C LEU A 71 10.41 -0.43 -1.08
N SER A 72 9.60 0.31 -1.83
CA SER A 72 9.85 0.54 -3.26
C SER A 72 11.23 1.12 -3.54
N GLY A 73 11.90 0.63 -4.59
CA GLY A 73 13.24 1.09 -4.95
C GLY A 73 14.36 0.52 -4.08
N ARG A 74 14.07 -0.45 -3.22
CA ARG A 74 15.04 -0.99 -2.25
C ARG A 74 15.36 -2.46 -2.51
N ARG A 75 16.56 -2.85 -2.09
CA ARG A 75 16.97 -4.25 -1.95
C ARG A 75 16.98 -4.59 -0.47
N ILE A 76 16.22 -5.60 -0.08
CA ILE A 76 16.01 -5.97 1.32
C ILE A 76 16.57 -7.36 1.56
N ALA A 77 17.52 -7.48 2.49
CA ALA A 77 18.05 -8.74 2.96
C ALA A 77 17.28 -9.23 4.20
N PHE A 78 16.95 -10.52 4.23
CA PHE A 78 16.32 -11.18 5.37
C PHE A 78 16.65 -12.68 5.37
N ALA A 79 16.99 -13.23 6.54
CA ALA A 79 17.52 -14.60 6.63
C ALA A 79 18.64 -14.84 5.59
N HIS A 80 18.47 -15.78 4.67
CA HIS A 80 19.41 -16.09 3.57
C HIS A 80 18.91 -15.58 2.20
N TRP A 81 17.97 -14.64 2.20
CA TRP A 81 17.31 -14.11 1.01
C TRP A 81 17.58 -12.62 0.84
N ILE A 82 17.62 -12.19 -0.42
CA ILE A 82 17.60 -10.80 -0.84
C ILE A 82 16.43 -10.62 -1.80
N ILE A 83 15.54 -9.67 -1.53
CA ILE A 83 14.49 -9.26 -2.45
C ILE A 83 14.82 -7.91 -3.06
N ASP A 84 14.79 -7.83 -4.38
CA ASP A 84 14.79 -6.58 -5.12
C ASP A 84 13.33 -6.18 -5.39
N THR A 85 12.90 -5.06 -4.82
CA THR A 85 11.48 -4.68 -4.80
C THR A 85 10.99 -4.08 -6.11
N ASP A 86 11.89 -3.57 -6.96
CA ASP A 86 11.56 -3.01 -8.27
C ASP A 86 11.34 -4.14 -9.29
N SER A 87 12.28 -5.09 -9.34
CA SER A 87 12.18 -6.28 -10.20
C SER A 87 11.28 -7.37 -9.64
N ARG A 88 10.98 -7.34 -8.34
CA ARG A 88 10.21 -8.35 -7.58
C ARG A 88 10.83 -9.73 -7.56
N VAL A 89 12.15 -9.78 -7.71
CA VAL A 89 12.93 -11.01 -7.73
C VAL A 89 13.47 -11.28 -6.34
N LEU A 90 13.26 -12.51 -5.87
CA LEU A 90 13.91 -13.04 -4.67
C LEU A 90 15.17 -13.80 -5.10
N SER A 91 16.26 -13.64 -4.37
CA SER A 91 17.53 -14.33 -4.65
C SER A 91 18.18 -14.84 -3.38
N ASN A 92 18.74 -16.04 -3.39
CA ASN A 92 19.54 -16.55 -2.27
C ASN A 92 20.97 -16.00 -2.32
N GLU A 93 21.78 -16.35 -1.33
CA GLU A 93 23.20 -15.95 -1.23
C GLU A 93 24.04 -16.47 -2.42
N ASP A 94 23.64 -17.57 -3.05
CA ASP A 94 24.30 -18.17 -4.21
C ASP A 94 23.87 -17.52 -5.56
N GLY A 95 22.94 -16.57 -5.52
CA GLY A 95 22.42 -15.86 -6.69
C GLY A 95 21.32 -16.60 -7.46
N GLU A 96 20.82 -17.73 -6.96
CA GLU A 96 19.65 -18.41 -7.52
C GLU A 96 18.40 -17.56 -7.30
N GLN A 97 17.65 -17.32 -8.38
CA GLN A 97 16.48 -16.46 -8.37
C GLN A 97 15.18 -17.27 -8.29
N ILE A 98 14.25 -16.76 -7.48
CA ILE A 98 12.90 -17.31 -7.34
C ILE A 98 11.89 -16.20 -7.65
N ASP A 99 11.03 -16.49 -8.62
CA ASP A 99 9.91 -15.61 -8.96
C ASP A 99 8.79 -15.73 -7.92
N LEU A 100 8.27 -14.58 -7.51
CA LEU A 100 7.08 -14.48 -6.67
C LEU A 100 5.88 -14.08 -7.51
N THR A 101 4.74 -14.70 -7.26
CA THR A 101 3.47 -14.17 -7.76
C THR A 101 3.18 -12.84 -7.09
N SER A 102 2.33 -12.01 -7.70
CA SER A 102 1.98 -10.71 -7.15
C SER A 102 1.42 -10.78 -5.72
N ALA A 103 0.64 -11.82 -5.41
CA ALA A 103 0.11 -12.05 -4.07
C ALA A 103 1.20 -12.43 -3.06
N GLU A 104 2.12 -13.34 -3.42
CA GLU A 104 3.24 -13.75 -2.57
C GLU A 104 4.19 -12.58 -2.30
N PHE A 105 4.50 -11.79 -3.34
CA PHE A 105 5.32 -10.59 -3.23
C PHE A 105 4.70 -9.58 -2.26
N LYS A 106 3.39 -9.33 -2.39
CA LYS A 106 2.69 -8.38 -1.53
C LYS A 106 2.62 -8.86 -0.08
N LEU A 107 2.33 -10.14 0.13
CA LEU A 107 2.36 -10.75 1.46
C LEU A 107 3.75 -10.66 2.11
N LEU A 108 4.80 -10.98 1.34
CA LEU A 108 6.16 -10.89 1.82
C LEU A 108 6.55 -9.45 2.15
N THR A 109 6.18 -8.48 1.31
CA THR A 109 6.41 -7.04 1.57
C THR A 109 5.78 -6.60 2.89
N VAL A 110 4.50 -6.96 3.13
CA VAL A 110 3.80 -6.62 4.37
C VAL A 110 4.52 -7.16 5.60
N LEU A 111 5.06 -8.38 5.51
CA LEU A 111 5.83 -9.04 6.56
C LEU A 111 7.21 -8.38 6.76
N LEU A 112 7.90 -8.01 5.68
CA LEU A 112 9.22 -7.35 5.71
C LEU A 112 9.16 -5.93 6.27
N GLU A 113 8.06 -5.20 6.04
CA GLU A 113 7.83 -3.90 6.67
C GLU A 113 7.59 -4.00 8.19
N ARG A 114 7.25 -5.20 8.69
CA ARG A 114 6.83 -5.43 10.08
C ARG A 114 7.54 -6.65 10.68
N PRO A 115 8.89 -6.69 10.66
CA PRO A 115 9.62 -7.82 11.20
C PRO A 115 9.35 -7.96 12.70
N ARG A 116 9.26 -9.20 13.18
CA ARG A 116 9.02 -9.55 14.59
C ARG A 116 7.67 -9.11 15.17
N PHE A 117 6.75 -8.59 14.36
CA PHE A 117 5.36 -8.32 14.76
C PHE A 117 4.44 -9.49 14.42
N VAL A 118 3.54 -9.82 15.34
CA VAL A 118 2.47 -10.80 15.10
C VAL A 118 1.33 -10.10 14.38
N LEU A 119 1.05 -10.52 13.16
CA LEU A 119 -0.08 -10.04 12.36
C LEU A 119 -1.18 -11.09 12.33
N SER A 120 -2.39 -10.69 12.71
CA SER A 120 -3.57 -11.53 12.60
C SER A 120 -3.91 -11.81 11.14
N ARG A 121 -4.75 -12.83 10.90
CA ARG A 121 -5.21 -13.16 9.55
C ARG A 121 -5.98 -12.00 8.93
N ASP A 122 -6.84 -11.34 9.71
CA ASP A 122 -7.63 -10.20 9.24
C ASP A 122 -6.72 -9.01 8.91
N GLN A 123 -5.71 -8.74 9.74
CA GLN A 123 -4.72 -7.71 9.43
C GLN A 123 -3.95 -8.02 8.14
N LEU A 124 -3.54 -9.28 7.94
CA LEU A 124 -2.86 -9.69 6.71
C LEU A 124 -3.79 -9.59 5.51
N LEU A 125 -5.07 -9.94 5.64
CA LEU A 125 -6.08 -9.76 4.59
C LEU A 125 -6.20 -8.28 4.21
N ASP A 126 -6.40 -7.41 5.20
CA ASP A 126 -6.59 -5.97 4.96
C ASP A 126 -5.37 -5.33 4.29
N LEU A 127 -4.16 -5.67 4.76
CA LEU A 127 -2.90 -5.14 4.25
C LEU A 127 -2.56 -5.69 2.85
N THR A 128 -2.96 -6.93 2.53
CA THR A 128 -2.65 -7.55 1.23
C THR A 128 -3.73 -7.33 0.17
N ALA A 129 -4.99 -7.08 0.55
CA ALA A 129 -6.10 -6.99 -0.40
C ALA A 129 -5.92 -5.88 -1.45
N GLY A 130 -5.53 -4.66 -1.07
CA GLY A 130 -5.58 -3.51 -2.00
C GLY A 130 -6.95 -3.29 -2.66
N ARG A 131 -7.10 -2.27 -3.51
CA ARG A 131 -8.41 -1.87 -4.09
C ARG A 131 -8.97 -2.77 -5.20
N ALA A 132 -8.27 -3.86 -5.56
CA ALA A 132 -8.70 -4.81 -6.58
C ALA A 132 -8.64 -6.24 -6.03
N ALA A 133 -9.45 -6.51 -5.00
CA ALA A 133 -9.67 -7.86 -4.54
C ALA A 133 -10.42 -8.64 -5.65
N SER A 134 -9.69 -9.41 -6.47
CA SER A 134 -10.34 -10.44 -7.28
C SER A 134 -10.81 -11.54 -6.33
N VAL A 135 -12.11 -11.81 -6.32
CA VAL A 135 -12.82 -12.77 -5.47
C VAL A 135 -12.43 -14.25 -5.74
N PHE A 136 -11.39 -14.49 -6.52
CA PHE A 136 -10.89 -15.84 -6.80
C PHE A 136 -9.70 -16.17 -5.90
N ASP A 137 -10.09 -16.61 -4.70
CA ASP A 137 -9.51 -17.65 -3.87
C ASP A 137 -8.07 -17.48 -3.38
N ARG A 138 -7.90 -17.51 -2.06
CA ARG A 138 -6.86 -18.21 -1.27
C ARG A 138 -6.72 -17.49 0.07
N THR A 139 -7.29 -18.09 1.12
CA THR A 139 -7.11 -17.71 2.52
C THR A 139 -5.64 -17.37 2.82
N ILE A 140 -5.39 -16.46 3.77
CA ILE A 140 -4.02 -16.08 4.19
C ILE A 140 -3.17 -17.32 4.47
N ASP A 141 -3.74 -18.35 5.09
CA ASP A 141 -3.06 -19.61 5.40
C ASP A 141 -2.54 -20.32 4.12
N ASN A 142 -3.29 -20.28 3.02
CA ASN A 142 -2.86 -20.82 1.73
C ASN A 142 -1.74 -19.98 1.11
N GLN A 143 -1.81 -18.64 1.22
CA GLN A 143 -0.74 -17.76 0.73
C GLN A 143 0.55 -17.95 1.53
N ILE A 144 0.46 -17.99 2.86
CA ILE A 144 1.58 -18.31 3.77
C ILE A 144 2.17 -19.68 3.43
N SER A 145 1.33 -20.69 3.20
CA SER A 145 1.78 -22.03 2.81
C SER A 145 2.58 -22.02 1.51
N ARG A 146 2.15 -21.27 0.49
CA ARG A 146 2.89 -21.14 -0.77
C ARG A 146 4.19 -20.35 -0.60
N LEU A 147 4.15 -19.25 0.12
CA LEU A 147 5.33 -18.44 0.40
C LEU A 147 6.39 -19.27 1.15
N ARG A 148 6.00 -20.03 2.18
CA ARG A 148 6.91 -20.92 2.92
C ARG A 148 7.57 -21.97 2.04
N ARG A 149 6.85 -22.55 1.07
CA ARG A 149 7.45 -23.51 0.12
C ARG A 149 8.58 -22.91 -0.72
N LYS A 150 8.61 -21.58 -0.86
CA LYS A 150 9.64 -20.87 -1.62
C LYS A 150 10.79 -20.39 -0.76
N ILE A 151 10.50 -19.92 0.46
CA ILE A 151 11.50 -19.20 1.27
C ILE A 151 12.06 -20.04 2.44
N GLU A 152 11.36 -21.08 2.87
CA GLU A 152 11.82 -21.92 3.98
C GLU A 152 12.61 -23.12 3.45
N LEU A 153 13.68 -23.48 4.16
CA LEU A 153 14.39 -24.75 3.93
C LEU A 153 13.49 -25.96 4.21
N ASP A 154 12.66 -25.89 5.26
CA ASP A 154 11.64 -26.88 5.60
C ASP A 154 10.30 -26.19 5.88
N PRO A 155 9.35 -26.21 4.92
CA PRO A 155 8.04 -25.57 5.09
C PRO A 155 7.19 -26.14 6.23
N SER A 156 7.47 -27.37 6.70
CA SER A 156 6.77 -28.00 7.81
C SER A 156 7.27 -27.53 9.17
N ARG A 157 8.50 -27.00 9.22
CA ARG A 157 9.16 -26.43 10.41
C ARG A 157 9.67 -25.01 10.11
N PRO A 158 8.75 -24.07 9.82
CA PRO A 158 9.11 -22.74 9.33
C PRO A 158 9.88 -21.94 10.38
N ARG A 159 10.98 -21.30 9.96
CA ARG A 159 11.81 -20.43 10.80
C ARG A 159 11.71 -18.96 10.41
N ILE A 160 11.45 -18.66 9.14
CA ILE A 160 11.35 -17.29 8.63
C ILE A 160 9.96 -16.72 8.87
N VAL A 161 8.91 -17.42 8.47
CA VAL A 161 7.52 -17.00 8.70
C VAL A 161 6.89 -17.97 9.68
N THR A 162 6.89 -17.62 10.97
CA THR A 162 6.42 -18.48 12.06
C THR A 162 4.92 -18.33 12.32
N THR A 163 4.29 -19.38 12.86
CA THR A 163 2.89 -19.33 13.31
C THR A 163 2.84 -19.08 14.81
N VAL A 164 2.11 -18.05 15.23
CA VAL A 164 1.81 -17.79 16.65
C VAL A 164 0.41 -18.32 16.96
N ARG A 165 0.30 -19.33 17.84
CA ARG A 165 -0.98 -19.94 18.21
C ARG A 165 -1.94 -18.88 18.74
N GLY A 166 -3.12 -18.80 18.14
CA GLY A 166 -4.15 -17.79 18.49
C GLY A 166 -3.82 -16.35 18.05
N GLY A 167 -2.62 -16.07 17.56
CA GLY A 167 -2.16 -14.71 17.21
C GLY A 167 -2.08 -14.44 15.71
N GLY A 168 -1.65 -15.40 14.90
CA GLY A 168 -1.47 -15.23 13.45
C GLY A 168 -0.07 -15.60 12.99
N TYR A 169 0.56 -14.75 12.18
CA TYR A 169 1.86 -15.00 11.57
C TYR A 169 2.88 -13.90 11.87
N CYS A 170 4.16 -14.25 11.91
CA CYS A 170 5.24 -13.33 12.22
C CYS A 170 6.46 -13.65 11.36
N LEU A 171 7.11 -12.62 10.80
CA LEU A 171 8.45 -12.75 10.22
C LEU A 171 9.48 -12.77 11.34
N ALA A 172 10.08 -13.94 11.61
CA ALA A 172 11.05 -14.16 12.67
C ALA A 172 12.50 -14.11 12.15
N ALA A 173 12.80 -13.12 11.32
CA ALA A 173 14.14 -12.86 10.78
C ALA A 173 14.51 -11.40 10.98
N ASP A 174 15.82 -11.13 11.06
CA ASP A 174 16.34 -9.77 10.90
C ASP A 174 16.14 -9.30 9.47
N VAL A 175 15.87 -8.00 9.31
CA VAL A 175 15.61 -7.35 8.03
C VAL A 175 16.52 -6.14 7.92
N HIS A 176 17.28 -6.07 6.84
CA HIS A 176 18.23 -5.00 6.58
C HIS A 176 18.10 -4.53 5.13
N GLU A 177 18.19 -3.22 4.92
CA GLU A 177 18.30 -2.64 3.59
C GLU A 177 19.74 -2.73 3.10
N LEU A 178 19.92 -3.20 1.87
CA LEU A 178 21.22 -3.20 1.21
C LEU A 178 21.38 -1.89 0.46
N SER A 179 22.49 -1.19 0.73
CA SER A 179 22.91 0.04 0.04
C SER A 179 23.40 -0.22 -1.38
#